data_AF-A0A970R887-F1
#
_entry.id   AF-A0A970R887-F1
#
_cell.length_a   1.000
_cell.length_b   1.000
_cell.length_c   1.000
_cell.angle_alpha   90.00
_cell.angle_beta   90.00
_cell.angle_gamma   90.00
#
_symmetry.space_group_name_H-M   'P 1'
#
loop_
_entity.id
_entity.type
_entity.pdbx_description
1 polymer ?
#
loop_
_entity_poly.entity_id
_entity_poly.type
_entity_poly.pdbx_seq_one_letter_code
_entity_poly.pdbx_strand_id
1 'polypeptide(L)'
;MSDALALSAEHSHALLKLLKATQHQRGVITYRQVIEQLQLPAPSVRRLAMALEQLAAADHAQGWPLRSALVVSQARPAHPQLGFIQCVQQLGRFQALMDEANIAAWLNAELAQVYLFSYPEV
;
A
#
# COMPACT_ATOMS: atom_id res chain seq x y z
N MET A 1 -19.07 8.74 8.97
CA MET A 1 -19.87 8.45 7.75
C MET A 1 -18.93 8.07 6.59
N SER A 2 -18.24 6.92 6.67
CA SER A 2 -17.25 6.52 5.65
C SER A 2 -17.27 5.03 5.28
N ASP A 3 -18.19 4.23 5.81
CA ASP A 3 -18.33 2.79 5.50
C ASP A 3 -18.58 2.50 4.01
N ALA A 4 -19.14 3.44 3.25
CA ALA A 4 -19.47 3.24 1.83
C ALA A 4 -18.24 2.96 0.94
N LEU A 5 -17.04 3.35 1.37
CA LEU A 5 -15.79 3.13 0.64
C LEU A 5 -14.96 1.98 1.21
N ALA A 6 -15.34 1.40 2.35
CA ALA A 6 -14.59 0.32 2.96
C ALA A 6 -14.62 -0.91 2.05
N LEU A 7 -13.50 -1.63 2.01
CA LEU A 7 -13.47 -2.94 1.38
C LEU A 7 -14.25 -3.93 2.25
N SER A 8 -14.99 -4.84 1.60
CA SER A 8 -15.59 -5.97 2.32
C SER A 8 -14.49 -6.84 2.94
N ALA A 9 -14.83 -7.63 3.95
CA ALA A 9 -13.88 -8.56 4.57
C ALA A 9 -13.22 -9.50 3.53
N GLU A 10 -14.00 -9.93 2.53
CA GLU A 10 -13.50 -10.73 1.41
C GLU A 10 -12.45 -9.98 0.57
N HIS A 11 -12.74 -8.75 0.14
CA HIS A 11 -11.78 -7.94 -0.62
C HIS A 11 -10.54 -7.61 0.20
N SER A 12 -10.69 -7.35 1.50
CA SER A 12 -9.56 -7.11 2.41
C SER A 12 -8.67 -8.34 2.54
N HIS A 13 -9.26 -9.53 2.69
CA HIS A 13 -8.49 -10.78 2.72
C HIS A 13 -7.78 -11.07 1.40
N ALA A 14 -8.48 -10.85 0.28
CA ALA A 14 -7.92 -10.99 -1.05
C ALA A 14 -6.75 -10.03 -1.30
N LEU A 15 -6.86 -8.77 -0.82
CA LEU A 15 -5.79 -7.79 -0.88
C LEU A 15 -4.56 -8.28 -0.14
N LEU A 16 -4.71 -8.75 1.10
CA LEU A 16 -3.59 -9.23 1.91
C LEU A 16 -2.91 -10.46 1.29
N LYS A 17 -3.69 -11.40 0.74
CA LYS A 17 -3.15 -12.53 -0.03
C LYS A 17 -2.35 -12.09 -1.25
N LEU A 18 -2.88 -11.12 -2.01
CA LEU A 18 -2.22 -10.58 -3.19
C LEU A 18 -0.90 -9.87 -2.82
N LEU A 19 -0.90 -9.08 -1.75
CA LEU A 19 0.31 -8.43 -1.25
C LEU A 19 1.34 -9.44 -0.75
N LYS A 20 0.92 -10.49 -0.03
CA LYS A 20 1.80 -11.60 0.38
C LYS A 20 2.44 -12.25 -0.85
N ALA A 21 1.68 -12.58 -1.90
CA ALA A 21 2.23 -13.16 -3.12
C ALA A 21 3.23 -12.23 -3.82
N THR A 22 2.91 -10.94 -3.91
CA THR A 22 3.78 -9.90 -4.50
C THR A 22 5.09 -9.75 -3.71
N GLN A 23 5.01 -9.77 -2.38
CA GLN A 23 6.16 -9.73 -1.47
C GLN A 23 7.09 -10.94 -1.70
N HIS A 24 6.55 -12.15 -1.82
CA HIS A 24 7.35 -13.36 -2.04
C HIS A 24 8.13 -13.31 -3.36
N GLN A 25 7.56 -12.65 -4.38
CA GLN A 25 8.21 -12.40 -5.66
C GLN A 25 9.20 -11.23 -5.63
N ARG A 26 9.34 -10.55 -4.48
CA ARG A 26 10.12 -9.31 -4.30
C ARG A 26 9.78 -8.24 -5.35
N GLY A 27 8.49 -8.16 -5.68
CA GLY A 27 7.97 -7.27 -6.71
C GLY A 27 7.19 -6.09 -6.14
N VAL A 28 6.58 -5.33 -7.04
CA VAL A 28 5.54 -4.34 -6.76
C VAL A 28 4.34 -4.62 -7.65
N ILE A 29 3.16 -4.19 -7.22
CA ILE A 29 1.93 -4.34 -7.98
C ILE A 29 1.29 -2.98 -8.22
N THR A 30 0.69 -2.78 -9.39
CA THR A 30 0.05 -1.48 -9.70
C THR A 30 -1.36 -1.40 -9.11
N TYR A 31 -1.82 -0.18 -8.81
CA TYR A 31 -3.23 0.06 -8.45
C TYR A 31 -4.19 -0.59 -9.45
N ARG A 32 -3.90 -0.48 -10.74
CA ARG A 32 -4.70 -1.08 -11.81
C ARG A 32 -4.78 -2.60 -11.68
N GLN A 33 -3.64 -3.28 -11.50
CA GLN A 33 -3.61 -4.73 -11.34
C GLN A 33 -4.38 -5.19 -10.10
N VAL A 34 -4.27 -4.46 -8.97
CA VAL A 34 -5.04 -4.78 -7.77
C VAL A 34 -6.54 -4.62 -8.03
N ILE A 35 -6.96 -3.51 -8.64
CA ILE A 35 -8.38 -3.25 -8.96
C ILE A 35 -8.94 -4.33 -9.89
N GLU A 36 -8.20 -4.71 -10.93
CA GLU A 36 -8.61 -5.72 -11.90
C GLU A 36 -8.68 -7.11 -11.26
N GLN A 37 -7.70 -7.51 -10.44
CA GLN A 37 -7.67 -8.83 -9.81
C GLN A 37 -8.72 -9.00 -8.70
N LEU A 38 -8.97 -7.94 -7.93
CA LEU A 38 -9.98 -7.96 -6.86
C LEU A 38 -11.37 -7.58 -7.35
N GLN A 39 -11.53 -7.22 -8.63
CA GLN A 39 -12.80 -6.78 -9.23
C GLN A 39 -13.48 -5.67 -8.41
N LEU A 40 -12.69 -4.70 -7.93
CA LEU A 40 -13.18 -3.70 -7.00
C LEU A 40 -14.28 -2.83 -7.61
N PRO A 41 -15.42 -2.62 -6.92
CA PRO A 41 -16.51 -1.79 -7.43
C PRO A 41 -16.10 -0.31 -7.49
N ALA A 42 -16.73 0.44 -8.39
CA ALA A 42 -16.54 1.89 -8.44
C ALA A 42 -17.00 2.57 -7.12
N PRO A 43 -16.32 3.64 -6.65
CA PRO A 43 -15.07 4.21 -7.17
C PRO A 43 -13.82 3.41 -6.69
N SER A 44 -13.29 2.55 -7.56
CA SER A 44 -12.32 1.51 -7.20
C SER A 44 -10.99 2.06 -6.71
N VAL A 45 -10.45 3.08 -7.37
CA VAL A 45 -9.20 3.75 -6.97
C VAL A 45 -9.32 4.35 -5.56
N ARG A 46 -10.43 5.02 -5.26
CA ARG A 46 -10.65 5.66 -3.96
C ARG A 46 -10.83 4.63 -2.84
N ARG A 47 -11.55 3.53 -3.13
CA ARG A 47 -11.69 2.40 -2.19
C ARG A 47 -10.33 1.77 -1.88
N LEU A 48 -9.54 1.51 -2.93
CA LEU A 48 -8.21 0.93 -2.77
C LEU A 48 -7.27 1.88 -2.01
N ALA A 49 -7.23 3.17 -2.34
CA ALA A 49 -6.41 4.15 -1.63
C ALA A 49 -6.72 4.17 -0.13
N MET A 50 -8.00 4.26 0.24
CA MET A 50 -8.43 4.25 1.65
C MET A 50 -8.05 2.93 2.36
N ALA A 51 -8.17 1.79 1.68
CA ALA A 51 -7.76 0.51 2.24
C ALA A 51 -6.25 0.42 2.47
N LEU A 52 -5.44 0.99 1.57
CA LEU A 52 -3.98 1.04 1.71
C LEU A 52 -3.54 1.97 2.84
N GLU A 53 -4.23 3.08 3.03
CA GLU A 53 -4.00 4.00 4.17
C GLU A 53 -4.35 3.32 5.50
N GLN A 54 -5.49 2.62 5.57
CA GLN A 54 -5.87 1.83 6.74
C GLN A 54 -4.88 0.70 7.04
N LEU A 55 -4.41 0.00 6.01
CA LEU A 55 -3.39 -1.03 6.13
C LEU A 55 -2.06 -0.45 6.62
N ALA A 56 -1.65 0.71 6.09
CA ALA A 56 -0.45 1.41 6.54
C ALA A 56 -0.53 1.77 8.03
N ALA A 57 -1.67 2.30 8.48
CA ALA A 57 -1.89 2.62 9.89
C ALA A 57 -1.85 1.36 10.77
N ALA A 58 -2.43 0.25 10.32
CA ALA A 58 -2.39 -1.03 11.03
C ALA A 58 -0.98 -1.60 11.14
N ASP A 59 -0.22 -1.63 10.04
CA ASP A 59 1.18 -2.08 10.03
C ASP A 59 2.04 -1.18 10.93
N HIS A 60 1.85 0.14 10.85
CA HIS A 60 2.55 1.11 11.67
C HIS A 60 2.30 0.90 13.17
N ALA A 61 1.04 0.68 13.57
CA ALA A 61 0.66 0.46 14.97
C ALA A 61 1.30 -0.81 15.56
N GLN A 62 1.58 -1.81 14.72
CA GLN A 62 2.29 -3.03 15.09
C GLN A 62 3.82 -2.90 15.01
N GLY A 63 4.34 -1.77 14.54
CA GLY A 63 5.76 -1.57 14.29
C GLY A 63 6.29 -2.36 13.09
N TRP A 64 5.41 -2.79 12.17
CA TRP A 64 5.78 -3.56 10.99
C TRP A 64 6.14 -2.64 9.81
N PRO A 65 6.93 -3.14 8.83
CA PRO A 65 7.07 -2.48 7.54
C PRO A 65 5.72 -2.43 6.82
N LEU A 66 5.47 -1.35 6.08
CA LEU A 66 4.19 -1.05 5.46
C LEU A 66 3.97 -1.89 4.21
N ARG A 67 3.12 -2.92 4.29
CA ARG A 67 2.78 -3.79 3.14
C ARG A 67 2.15 -3.01 2.00
N SER A 68 1.44 -1.93 2.33
CA SER A 68 0.84 -1.02 1.37
C SER A 68 1.84 -0.34 0.44
N ALA A 69 3.13 -0.27 0.81
CA ALA A 69 4.20 0.26 -0.05
C ALA A 69 4.44 -0.60 -1.31
N LEU A 70 3.97 -1.86 -1.33
CA LEU A 70 4.03 -2.72 -2.52
C LEU A 70 3.13 -2.23 -3.66
N VAL A 71 2.16 -1.35 -3.38
CA VAL A 71 1.23 -0.84 -4.38
C VAL A 71 1.71 0.50 -4.95
N VAL A 72 2.03 0.52 -6.24
CA VAL A 72 2.59 1.68 -6.94
C VAL A 72 1.71 2.14 -8.10
N SER A 73 1.89 3.38 -8.54
CA SER A 73 1.24 3.89 -9.75
C SER A 73 1.88 3.26 -11.00
N GLN A 74 1.10 3.14 -12.08
CA GLN A 74 1.57 2.63 -13.37
C GLN A 74 2.50 3.60 -14.12
N ALA A 75 2.51 4.89 -13.75
CA ALA A 75 3.38 5.91 -14.35
C ALA A 75 4.87 5.61 -14.06
N ARG A 76 5.77 6.11 -14.92
CA ARG A 76 7.21 6.10 -14.66
C ARG A 76 7.67 7.49 -14.23
N PRO A 77 8.39 7.61 -13.10
CA PRO A 77 8.73 6.54 -12.17
C PRO A 77 7.51 6.06 -11.37
N ALA A 78 7.53 4.79 -10.97
CA ALA A 78 6.41 4.17 -10.27
C ALA A 78 6.41 4.62 -8.80
N HIS A 79 5.49 5.54 -8.46
CA HIS A 79 5.34 6.06 -7.10
C HIS A 79 3.98 5.70 -6.50
N PRO A 80 3.89 5.53 -5.17
CA PRO A 80 2.61 5.55 -4.49
C PRO A 80 1.85 6.85 -4.78
N GLN A 81 0.52 6.81 -4.72
CA GLN A 81 -0.28 8.03 -4.94
C GLN A 81 0.01 9.07 -3.85
N LEU A 82 -0.13 10.36 -4.20
CA LEU A 82 0.16 11.48 -3.29
C LEU A 82 -0.60 11.39 -1.95
N GLY A 83 -1.87 10.97 -1.98
CA GLY A 83 -2.66 10.75 -0.74
C GLY A 83 -2.05 9.71 0.19
N PHE A 84 -1.48 8.64 -0.36
CA PHE A 84 -0.77 7.62 0.43
C PHE A 84 0.51 8.18 1.04
N ILE A 85 1.30 8.97 0.29
CA ILE A 85 2.51 9.60 0.82
C ILE A 85 2.17 10.57 1.97
N GLN A 86 1.09 11.34 1.83
CA GLN A 86 0.60 12.20 2.92
C GLN A 86 0.22 11.38 4.16
N CYS A 87 -0.46 10.25 3.99
CA CYS A 87 -0.77 9.33 5.08
C CYS A 87 0.51 8.82 5.78
N VAL A 88 1.52 8.40 5.02
CA VAL A 88 2.82 7.96 5.55
C VAL A 88 3.54 9.06 6.32
N GLN A 89 3.44 10.33 5.88
CA GLN A 89 3.96 11.48 6.64
C GLN A 89 3.24 11.67 7.97
N GLN A 90 1.91 11.58 7.97
CA GLN A 90 1.11 11.69 9.19
C GLN A 90 1.41 10.57 10.20
N LEU A 91 1.78 9.38 9.72
CA LEU A 91 2.28 8.28 10.54
C LEU A 91 3.74 8.47 11.01
N GLY A 92 4.42 9.55 10.63
CA GLY A 92 5.81 9.80 10.97
C GLY A 92 6.82 8.85 10.32
N ARG A 93 6.39 8.08 9.31
CA ARG A 93 7.22 7.10 8.56
C ARG A 93 8.00 7.75 7.42
N PHE A 94 7.58 8.93 6.97
CA PHE A 94 8.28 9.76 5.99
C PHE A 94 8.32 11.21 6.50
N GLN A 95 9.50 11.82 6.57
CA GLN A 95 9.68 13.17 7.15
C GLN A 95 10.42 14.13 6.20
N ALA A 96 10.75 13.67 4.99
CA ALA A 96 11.40 14.48 3.97
C ALA A 96 10.37 15.25 3.13
N LEU A 97 10.87 16.13 2.25
CA LEU A 97 10.05 16.82 1.26
C LEU A 97 9.42 15.79 0.30
N MET A 98 8.17 16.03 -0.08
CA MET A 98 7.44 15.18 -1.05
C MET A 98 7.89 15.45 -2.49
N ASP A 99 9.19 15.31 -2.75
CA ASP A 99 9.74 15.27 -4.10
C ASP A 99 10.04 13.83 -4.54
N GLU A 100 10.21 13.67 -5.85
CA GLU A 100 10.38 12.37 -6.50
C GLU A 100 11.56 11.57 -5.92
N ALA A 101 12.69 12.22 -5.67
CA ALA A 101 13.91 11.57 -5.20
C ALA A 101 13.75 11.07 -3.76
N ASN A 102 13.18 11.90 -2.88
CA ASN A 102 12.93 11.53 -1.50
C ASN A 102 11.88 10.41 -1.39
N ILE A 103 10.82 10.47 -2.20
CA ILE A 103 9.80 9.40 -2.24
C ILE A 103 10.41 8.09 -2.77
N ALA A 104 11.22 8.14 -3.83
CA ALA A 104 11.90 6.95 -4.36
C ALA A 104 12.85 6.33 -3.33
N ALA A 105 13.67 7.16 -2.67
CA ALA A 105 14.62 6.70 -1.66
C ALA A 105 13.90 6.03 -0.47
N TRP A 106 12.85 6.68 0.04
CA TRP A 106 12.01 6.11 1.09
C TRP A 106 11.35 4.79 0.65
N LEU A 107 10.72 4.78 -0.52
CA LEU A 107 10.04 3.59 -1.04
C LEU A 107 11.01 2.41 -1.17
N ASN A 108 12.21 2.64 -1.70
CA ASN A 108 13.23 1.59 -1.83
C ASN A 108 13.65 1.02 -0.47
N ALA A 109 13.85 1.88 0.53
CA ALA A 109 14.18 1.45 1.89
C ALA A 109 13.04 0.66 2.53
N GLU A 110 11.80 1.12 2.36
CA GLU A 110 10.61 0.46 2.89
C GLU A 110 10.41 -0.92 2.24
N LEU A 111 10.53 -1.01 0.91
CA LEU A 111 10.42 -2.28 0.17
C LEU A 111 11.47 -3.29 0.61
N ALA A 112 12.71 -2.85 0.86
CA ALA A 112 13.76 -3.73 1.38
C ALA A 112 13.37 -4.37 2.72
N GLN A 113 12.72 -3.61 3.61
CA GLN A 113 12.20 -4.14 4.87
C GLN A 113 11.02 -5.08 4.64
N VAL A 114 10.05 -4.68 3.80
CA VAL A 114 8.87 -5.48 3.46
C VAL A 114 9.27 -6.84 2.88
N TYR A 115 10.27 -6.90 2.01
CA TYR A 115 10.72 -8.17 1.40
C TYR A 115 11.37 -9.16 2.39
N LEU A 116 11.89 -8.66 3.51
CA LEU A 116 12.55 -9.49 4.53
C LEU A 116 11.61 -9.85 5.69
N PHE A 117 10.52 -9.09 5.85
CA PHE A 117 9.64 -9.23 7.01
C PHE A 117 8.68 -10.42 6.88
N SER A 118 8.57 -11.24 7.94
CA SER A 118 7.58 -12.31 8.01
C SER A 118 6.35 -11.82 8.76
N TYR A 119 5.33 -11.40 8.02
CA TYR A 119 4.05 -11.00 8.60
C TYR A 119 3.33 -12.21 9.19
N PRO A 120 2.77 -12.13 10.41
CA PRO A 120 1.92 -13.19 10.94
C PRO A 120 0.74 -13.42 10.00
N GLU A 121 0.36 -14.68 9.82
CA GLU A 121 -0.69 -15.03 8.87
C GLU A 121 -2.04 -14.40 9.27
N VAL A 122 -2.75 -13.91 8.24
CA VAL A 122 -4.13 -13.40 8.34
C VAL A 122 -5.12 -14.51 8.17
#